data_AF-A0A972D9R7-F1
#
_entry.id   AF-A0A972D9R7-F1
#
_cell.length_a   1.000
_cell.length_b   1.000
_cell.length_c   1.000
_cell.angle_alpha   90.00
_cell.angle_beta   90.00
_cell.angle_gamma   90.00
#
_symmetry.space_group_name_H-M   'P 1'
#
loop_
_entity.id
_entity.type
_entity.pdbx_description
1 polymer ?
#
loop_
_entity_poly.entity_id
_entity_poly.type
_entity_poly.pdbx_seq_one_letter_code
_entity_poly.pdbx_strand_id
1 'polypeptide(L)'
;MREEIRQKLTLGREHYNKREFSKAEPMLRQAVQMGARYADVFNMLGVIRHDKGELESARQAFQEAVELNPNYTEAALNLVVTLNDMGRY
;
A
#
# COMPACT_ATOMS: atom_id res chain seq x y z
N MET A 1 19.31 10.99 3.34
CA MET A 1 17.98 10.58 3.84
C MET A 1 16.88 10.64 2.77
N ARG A 2 16.64 11.79 2.11
CA ARG A 2 15.61 11.88 1.05
C ARG A 2 15.90 11.04 -0.20
N GLU A 3 17.17 10.91 -0.60
CA GLU A 3 17.55 10.09 -1.76
C GLU A 3 17.34 8.59 -1.53
N GLU A 4 17.66 8.09 -0.33
CA GLU A 4 17.46 6.69 0.02
C GLU A 4 15.96 6.33 0.05
N ILE A 5 15.09 7.21 0.56
CA ILE A 5 13.63 7.04 0.48
C ILE A 5 13.20 6.94 -0.99
N ARG A 6 13.66 7.87 -1.84
CA ARG A 6 13.30 7.90 -3.26
C ARG A 6 13.74 6.62 -3.98
N GLN A 7 14.94 6.12 -3.69
CA GLN A 7 15.45 4.88 -4.26
C GLN A 7 14.57 3.69 -3.87
N LYS A 8 14.25 3.53 -2.58
CA LYS A 8 13.38 2.45 -2.08
C LYS A 8 11.98 2.52 -2.68
N LEU A 9 11.41 3.72 -2.79
CA LEU A 9 10.13 3.92 -3.45
C LEU A 9 10.17 3.52 -4.92
N THR A 10 11.23 3.90 -5.63
CA THR A 10 11.38 3.60 -7.06
C THR A 10 11.44 2.09 -7.28
N LEU A 11 12.34 1.41 -6.57
CA LEU A 11 12.49 -0.06 -6.66
C LEU A 11 11.22 -0.78 -6.20
N GLY A 12 10.62 -0.34 -5.09
CA GLY A 12 9.39 -0.94 -4.57
C GLY A 12 8.22 -0.85 -5.55
N ARG A 13 8.04 0.30 -6.20
CA ARG A 13 7.02 0.50 -7.25
C ARG A 13 7.31 -0.34 -8.49
N GLU A 14 8.58 -0.44 -8.88
CA GLU A 14 8.97 -1.23 -10.05
C GLU A 14 8.69 -2.72 -9.84
N HIS A 15 9.05 -3.26 -8.67
CA HIS A 15 8.73 -4.64 -8.29
C HIS A 15 7.22 -4.85 -8.15
N TYR A 16 6.48 -3.88 -7.61
CA TYR A 16 5.02 -3.93 -7.53
C TYR A 16 4.37 -4.04 -8.91
N ASN A 17 4.82 -3.23 -9.87
CA ASN A 17 4.31 -3.27 -11.24
C ASN A 17 4.60 -4.61 -11.93
N LYS A 18 5.69 -5.30 -11.55
CA LYS A 18 6.02 -6.66 -12.01
C LYS A 18 5.29 -7.75 -11.22
N ARG A 19 4.40 -7.40 -10.28
CA ARG A 19 3.74 -8.30 -9.31
C ARG A 19 4.70 -9.12 -8.45
N GLU A 20 5.95 -8.66 -8.30
CA GLU A 20 6.94 -9.28 -7.43
C GLU A 20 6.75 -8.80 -5.98
N PHE A 21 5.59 -9.11 -5.39
CA PHE A 21 5.16 -8.56 -4.09
C PHE A 21 6.11 -8.88 -2.93
N SER A 22 6.77 -10.04 -2.97
CA SER A 22 7.79 -10.42 -1.99
C SER A 22 9.00 -9.48 -1.97
N LYS A 23 9.35 -8.86 -3.10
CA LYS A 23 10.42 -7.85 -3.20
C LYS A 23 9.90 -6.42 -3.00
N ALA A 24 8.68 -6.14 -3.47
CA ALA A 24 8.08 -4.81 -3.37
C ALA A 24 7.79 -4.39 -1.93
N GLU A 25 7.15 -5.26 -1.14
CA GLU A 25 6.72 -4.95 0.23
C GLU A 25 7.85 -4.45 1.14
N PRO A 26 9.01 -5.13 1.27
CA PRO A 26 10.05 -4.66 2.18
C PRO A 26 10.59 -3.28 1.80
N MET A 27 10.68 -2.97 0.49
CA MET A 27 11.16 -1.67 0.02
C MET A 27 10.15 -0.55 0.32
N LEU A 28 8.87 -0.79 0.03
CA LEU A 28 7.79 0.16 0.31
C LEU A 28 7.65 0.39 1.83
N ARG A 29 7.69 -0.69 2.63
CA ARG A 29 7.62 -0.60 4.10
C ARG A 29 8.80 0.18 4.69
N GLN A 30 10.03 -0.08 4.21
CA GLN A 30 11.19 0.68 4.66
C GLN A 30 11.07 2.16 4.28
N ALA A 31 10.57 2.49 3.09
CA ALA A 31 10.34 3.88 2.72
C ALA A 31 9.35 4.56 3.68
N VAL A 32 8.26 3.89 4.05
CA VAL A 32 7.29 4.39 5.05
C VAL A 32 7.94 4.57 6.42
N GLN A 33 8.73 3.60 6.89
CA GLN A 33 9.48 3.69 8.16
C GLN A 33 10.48 4.86 8.19
N MET A 34 10.99 5.25 7.04
CA MET A 34 11.87 6.41 6.88
C MET A 34 11.11 7.74 6.75
N GLY A 35 9.78 7.72 6.82
CA GLY A 35 8.92 8.91 6.80
C GLY A 35 8.22 9.20 5.47
N ALA A 36 8.26 8.28 4.50
CA ALA A 36 7.47 8.44 3.28
C ALA A 36 5.97 8.33 3.60
N ARG A 37 5.21 9.41 3.36
CA ARG A 37 3.74 9.42 3.46
C ARG A 37 3.13 9.73 2.10
N TYR A 38 3.00 8.71 1.26
CA TYR A 38 2.36 8.81 -0.05
C TYR A 38 1.20 7.84 -0.17
N ALA A 39 0.04 8.34 -0.59
CA ALA A 39 -1.17 7.53 -0.70
C ALA A 39 -1.00 6.33 -1.64
N ASP A 40 -0.26 6.48 -2.74
CA ASP A 40 0.03 5.41 -3.68
C ASP A 40 0.85 4.26 -3.06
N VAL A 41 1.79 4.56 -2.16
CA VAL A 41 2.59 3.57 -1.44
C VAL A 41 1.73 2.76 -0.47
N PHE A 42 0.84 3.43 0.26
CA PHE A 42 -0.09 2.76 1.16
C PHE A 42 -1.11 1.91 0.39
N ASN A 43 -1.60 2.38 -0.76
CA ASN A 43 -2.43 1.56 -1.65
C ASN A 43 -1.68 0.30 -2.13
N MET A 44 -0.43 0.43 -2.57
CA MET A 44 0.38 -0.73 -3.00
C MET A 44 0.61 -1.73 -1.85
N LEU A 45 0.93 -1.24 -0.65
CA LEU A 45 1.05 -2.10 0.54
C LEU A 45 -0.28 -2.80 0.87
N GLY A 46 -1.41 -2.09 0.75
CA GLY A 46 -2.73 -2.66 0.94
C GLY A 46 -3.03 -3.79 -0.05
N VAL A 47 -2.75 -3.58 -1.34
CA VAL A 47 -2.94 -4.62 -2.37
C VAL A 47 -2.07 -5.85 -2.08
N ILE A 48 -0.81 -5.64 -1.70
CA ILE A 48 0.08 -6.75 -1.35
C ILE A 48 -0.46 -7.54 -0.14
N ARG A 49 -0.98 -6.84 0.88
CA ARG A 49 -1.54 -7.47 2.08
C ARG A 49 -2.85 -8.21 1.78
N HIS A 50 -3.68 -7.65 0.91
CA HIS A 50 -4.93 -8.27 0.46
C HIS A 50 -4.66 -9.57 -0.29
N ASP A 51 -3.69 -9.57 -1.22
CA ASP A 51 -3.27 -10.76 -1.98
C ASP A 51 -2.75 -11.90 -1.06
N LYS A 52 -2.17 -11.54 0.09
CA LYS A 52 -1.73 -12.49 1.13
C LYS A 52 -2.85 -12.99 2.05
N GLY A 53 -4.08 -12.48 1.90
CA GLY A 53 -5.20 -12.77 2.80
C GLY A 53 -5.13 -12.04 4.15
N GLU A 54 -4.21 -11.09 4.30
CA GLU A 54 -4.03 -10.31 5.53
C GLU A 54 -4.99 -9.12 5.56
N LEU A 55 -6.30 -9.40 5.53
CA LEU A 55 -7.35 -8.42 5.23
C LEU A 55 -7.39 -7.22 6.19
N GLU A 56 -7.16 -7.43 7.50
CA GLU A 56 -7.10 -6.30 8.45
C GLU A 56 -5.92 -5.35 8.17
N SER A 57 -4.76 -5.89 7.84
CA SER A 57 -3.58 -5.09 7.47
C SER A 57 -3.81 -4.36 6.16
N ALA A 58 -4.47 -5.01 5.20
CA ALA A 58 -4.85 -4.39 3.93
C ALA A 58 -5.82 -3.23 4.15
N ARG A 59 -6.86 -3.44 4.97
CA ARG A 59 -7.84 -2.42 5.35
C ARG A 59 -7.16 -1.19 5.96
N GLN A 60 -6.24 -1.39 6.91
CA GLN A 60 -5.50 -0.29 7.53
C GLN A 60 -4.68 0.49 6.50
N ALA A 61 -3.97 -0.20 5.61
CA ALA A 61 -3.17 0.44 4.57
C ALA A 61 -4.04 1.23 3.57
N PHE A 62 -5.17 0.68 3.12
CA PHE A 62 -6.09 1.41 2.25
C PHE A 62 -6.74 2.60 2.95
N GLN A 63 -7.06 2.47 4.24
CA GLN A 63 -7.57 3.57 5.04
C GLN A 63 -6.55 4.71 5.13
N GLU A 64 -5.27 4.42 5.41
CA GLU A 64 -4.21 5.43 5.40
C GLU A 64 -4.04 6.10 4.03
N ALA A 65 -4.18 5.34 2.94
CA ALA A 65 -4.13 5.90 1.58
C ALA A 65 -5.27 6.90 1.32
N VAL A 66 -6.49 6.58 1.76
CA VAL A 66 -7.66 7.46 1.65
C VAL A 66 -7.52 8.68 2.56
N GLU A 67 -7.00 8.52 3.78
CA GLU A 67 -6.76 9.65 4.69
C GLU A 67 -5.71 10.63 4.13
N LEU A 68 -4.68 10.11 3.45
CA LEU A 68 -3.66 10.93 2.80
C LEU A 68 -4.15 11.60 1.50
N ASN A 69 -5.02 10.92 0.75
CA ASN A 69 -5.65 11.46 -0.44
C ASN A 69 -7.11 11.01 -0.51
N PRO A 70 -8.06 11.83 0.00
CA PRO A 70 -9.48 11.51 -0.03
C PRO A 70 -10.06 11.33 -1.43
N ASN A 71 -9.41 11.89 -2.45
CA ASN A 71 -9.82 11.76 -3.85
C ASN A 71 -9.20 10.53 -4.55
N TYR A 72 -8.46 9.69 -3.83
CA TYR A 72 -7.84 8.50 -4.40
C TYR A 72 -8.86 7.36 -4.55
N THR A 73 -9.66 7.47 -5.61
CA THR A 73 -10.78 6.57 -5.90
C THR A 73 -10.38 5.09 -5.89
N GLU A 74 -9.20 4.75 -6.40
CA GLU A 74 -8.70 3.37 -6.42
C GLU A 74 -8.48 2.81 -4.99
N ALA A 75 -7.88 3.60 -4.09
CA ALA A 75 -7.68 3.19 -2.71
C ALA A 75 -9.01 3.04 -1.95
N ALA A 76 -9.97 3.94 -2.20
CA ALA A 76 -11.30 3.86 -1.63
C ALA A 76 -12.05 2.60 -2.12
N LEU A 77 -11.95 2.27 -3.42
CA LEU A 77 -12.51 1.04 -3.97
C LEU A 77 -11.89 -0.20 -3.33
N ASN A 78 -10.56 -0.24 -3.22
CA ASN A 78 -9.86 -1.36 -2.60
C ASN A 78 -10.23 -1.53 -1.12
N LEU A 79 -10.44 -0.43 -0.39
CA LEU A 79 -10.94 -0.47 0.99
C LEU A 79 -12.33 -1.12 1.06
N VAL A 80 -13.26 -0.72 0.19
CA VAL A 80 -14.62 -1.30 0.14
C VAL A 80 -14.58 -2.79 -0.21
N VAL A 81 -13.77 -3.19 -1.20
CA VAL A 81 -13.58 -4.60 -1.57
C VAL A 81 -13.06 -5.40 -0.36
N THR A 82 -12.05 -4.87 0.33
CA THR A 82 -11.48 -5.52 1.52
C THR A 82 -12.51 -5.68 2.64
N LEU A 83 -13.33 -4.66 2.89
CA LEU A 83 -14.40 -4.71 3.89
C LEU A 83 -15.47 -5.77 3.56
N ASN A 84 -15.84 -5.87 2.28
CA ASN A 84 -16.74 -6.92 1.80
C ASN A 84 -16.15 -8.32 2.01
N ASP A 85 -14.88 -8.52 1.68
CA ASP A 85 -14.20 -9.81 1.87
C ASP A 85 -14.09 -10.19 3.36
N MET A 86 -14.06 -9.20 4.25
CA MET A 86 -14.12 -9.40 5.70
C MET A 86 -15.54 -9.63 6.24
N GLY A 87 -16.58 -9.48 5.42
CA GLY A 87 -17.98 -9.57 5.85
C GLY A 87 -18.44 -8.39 6.73
N ARG A 88 -17.79 -7.22 6.62
CA ARG A 88 -18.11 -6.01 7.36
C ARG A 88 -18.69 -4.97 6.40
N TYR A 89 -20.01 -4.80 6.42
CA TYR A 89 -20.78 -3.83 5.63
C TYR A 89 -21.12 -2.59 6.45
#